data_AF-A0A7H9ASB8-F1
#
_entry.id   AF-A0A7H9ASB8-F1
#
_cell.length_a   1.000
_cell.length_b   1.000
_cell.length_c   1.000
_cell.angle_alpha   90.00
_cell.angle_beta   90.00
_cell.angle_gamma   90.00
#
_symmetry.space_group_name_H-M   'P 1'
#
loop_
_entity.id
_entity.type
_entity.pdbx_description
1 polymer ?
#
loop_
_entity_poly.entity_id
_entity_poly.type
_entity_poly.pdbx_seq_one_letter_code
_entity_poly.pdbx_strand_id
1 'polypeptide(L)' 'MEFPKFLLGDNTDYPTAIFVVHTEYPRFIINLENDEVEWLEEFSKEDEKELETEAESLIEQATVFYDREVSRYEE' A
#
# COMPACT_ATOMS: atom_id res chain seq x y z
N MET A 1 18.43 8.84 -5.61
CA MET A 1 17.44 9.01 -4.54
C MET A 1 16.70 7.71 -4.45
N GLU A 2 16.67 7.11 -3.27
CA GLU A 2 15.86 5.92 -3.01
C GLU A 2 14.43 6.41 -2.75
N PHE A 3 13.42 5.80 -3.39
CA PHE A 3 12.03 6.11 -3.06
C PHE A 3 11.73 5.56 -1.65
N PRO A 4 10.93 6.27 -0.85
CA PRO A 4 10.48 5.71 0.42
C PRO A 4 9.60 4.48 0.17
N LYS A 5 9.64 3.54 1.12
CA LYS A 5 8.90 2.27 1.05
C LYS A 5 7.40 2.47 0.81
N PHE A 6 6.81 3.45 1.49
CA PHE A 6 5.40 3.82 1.36
C PHE A 6 5.25 5.27 0.92
N LEU A 7 4.32 5.51 0.01
CA LEU A 7 3.89 6.82 -0.46
C LEU A 7 2.37 6.92 -0.31
N LEU A 8 1.87 8.10 0.05
CA LEU A 8 0.45 8.39 0.09
C LEU A 8 0.04 9.08 -1.22
N GLY A 9 -0.93 8.49 -1.91
CA GLY A 9 -1.52 8.95 -3.15
C GLY A 9 -2.91 9.51 -2.91
N ASP A 10 -3.08 10.80 -3.22
CA ASP A 10 -4.37 11.47 -3.28
C ASP A 10 -4.77 11.61 -4.77
N ASN A 11 -6.02 11.31 -5.09
CA ASN A 11 -6.54 11.43 -6.45
C ASN A 11 -7.84 12.24 -6.46
N THR A 12 -7.87 13.31 -7.25
CA THR A 12 -9.02 14.22 -7.33
C THR A 12 -10.29 13.60 -7.91
N ASP A 13 -10.17 12.53 -8.71
CA ASP A 13 -11.31 11.76 -9.22
C ASP A 13 -11.88 10.80 -8.16
N TYR A 14 -11.12 10.51 -7.10
CA TYR A 14 -11.51 9.66 -5.97
C TYR A 14 -11.33 10.42 -4.64
N PRO A 15 -12.15 11.45 -4.37
CA PRO A 15 -11.95 12.39 -3.25
C PRO A 15 -12.06 11.76 -1.85
N THR A 16 -12.57 10.53 -1.77
CA THR A 16 -12.71 9.77 -0.53
C THR A 16 -11.71 8.61 -0.44
N ALA A 17 -11.07 8.25 -1.56
CA ALA A 17 -10.10 7.17 -1.60
C ALA A 17 -8.71 7.67 -1.24
N ILE A 18 -8.00 6.85 -0.48
CA ILE A 18 -6.62 7.12 -0.09
C ILE A 18 -5.79 5.94 -0.53
N PHE A 19 -4.86 6.20 -1.43
CA PHE A 19 -4.01 5.16 -1.97
C PHE A 19 -2.70 5.13 -1.20
N VAL A 20 -2.25 3.95 -0.80
CA VAL A 20 -0.87 3.75 -0.34
C VAL A 20 -0.13 2.97 -1.40
N VAL A 21 0.96 3.53 -1.88
CA VAL A 21 1.83 2.91 -2.89
C VAL A 21 3.03 2.32 -2.19
N HIS A 22 3.19 1.00 -2.32
CA HIS A 22 4.37 0.27 -1.88
C HIS A 22 5.38 0.16 -3.02
N THR A 23 6.57 0.73 -2.83
CA THR A 23 7.58 0.85 -3.90
C THR A 23 8.62 -0.27 -3.90
N GLU A 24 8.70 -1.05 -2.82
CA GLU A 24 9.58 -2.21 -2.68
C GLU A 24 8.90 -3.49 -3.20
N TYR A 25 9.69 -4.53 -3.49
CA TYR A 25 9.12 -5.81 -3.91
C TYR A 25 8.50 -6.53 -2.69
N PRO A 26 7.29 -7.11 -2.82
CA PRO A 26 6.37 -7.02 -3.96
C PRO A 26 5.70 -5.65 -4.08
N ARG A 27 5.63 -5.08 -5.31
CA ARG A 27 5.06 -3.74 -5.52
C ARG A 27 3.55 -3.81 -5.67
N PHE A 28 2.85 -2.94 -4.94
CA PHE A 28 1.40 -2.86 -4.98
C PHE A 28 0.90 -1.46 -4.67
N ILE A 29 -0.35 -1.23 -5.01
CA ILE A 29 -1.14 -0.07 -4.63
C ILE A 29 -2.34 -0.59 -3.85
N ILE A 30 -2.54 -0.09 -2.63
CA ILE A 30 -3.74 -0.39 -1.84
C ILE A 30 -4.62 0.85 -1.77
N ASN A 31 -5.93 0.67 -1.98
CA ASN A 31 -6.93 1.67 -1.63
C ASN A 31 -7.42 1.39 -0.21
N LEU A 32 -7.11 2.29 0.73
CA LEU A 32 -7.51 2.16 2.13
C LEU A 32 -9.00 2.42 2.37
N GLU A 33 -9.73 2.94 1.38
CA GLU A 33 -11.18 3.13 1.49
C GLU A 33 -11.93 1.80 1.45
N ASN A 34 -11.46 0.85 0.64
CA ASN A 34 -12.15 -0.41 0.36
C ASN A 34 -11.25 -1.66 0.47
N ASP A 35 -10.03 -1.50 0.98
CA ASP A 35 -8.98 -2.53 1.11
C ASP A 35 -8.62 -3.24 -0.21
N GLU A 36 -8.88 -2.60 -1.36
CA GLU A 36 -8.55 -3.15 -2.67
C GLU A 36 -7.05 -3.04 -2.95
N VAL A 37 -6.41 -4.16 -3.26
CA VAL A 37 -4.97 -4.23 -3.55
C VAL A 37 -4.76 -4.57 -5.02
N GLU A 38 -4.08 -3.67 -5.73
CA GLU A 38 -3.61 -3.87 -7.10
C GLU A 38 -2.11 -4.15 -7.08
N TRP A 39 -1.73 -5.35 -7.55
CA TRP A 39 -0.34 -5.75 -7.66
C TRP A 39 0.25 -5.29 -8.99
N LEU A 40 1.41 -4.63 -8.94
CA LEU A 40 2.10 -4.14 -10.14
C LEU A 40 3.06 -5.18 -10.74
N GLU A 41 3.24 -6.30 -10.06
CA GLU A 41 4.15 -7.38 -10.44
C GLU A 41 3.36 -8.62 -10.89
N GLU A 42 3.93 -9.39 -11.81
CA GLU A 42 3.39 -10.69 -12.20
C GLU A 42 4.00 -11.78 -11.32
N PHE A 43 3.16 -12.51 -10.59
CA PHE A 43 3.61 -13.59 -9.70
C PHE A 43 3.53 -14.94 -10.38
N SER A 44 4.53 -15.79 -10.12
CA SER A 44 4.41 -17.20 -10.45
C SER A 44 3.54 -17.92 -9.41
N LYS A 45 3.00 -19.09 -9.78
CA LYS A 45 2.23 -19.93 -8.84
C LYS A 45 3.04 -20.41 -7.63
N GLU A 46 4.37 -20.42 -7.74
CA GLU A 46 5.25 -20.80 -6.63
C GLU A 46 5.39 -19.64 -5.63
N ASP A 47 5.31 -18.40 -6.10
CA ASP A 47 5.41 -17.20 -5.26
C ASP A 47 4.10 -16.87 -4.52
N GLU A 48 2.93 -17.25 -5.07
CA GLU A 48 1.58 -16.93 -4.53
C GLU A 48 1.47 -17.17 -3.01
N LYS A 49 1.99 -18.30 -2.52
CA LYS A 49 1.84 -18.68 -1.12
C LYS A 49 2.75 -17.90 -0.17
N GLU A 50 3.96 -17.56 -0.61
CA GLU A 50 4.86 -16.70 0.16
C GLU A 50 4.32 -15.28 0.18
N LEU A 51 3.80 -14.82 -0.96
CA LEU A 51 3.21 -13.51 -1.14
C LEU A 51 1.93 -13.30 -0.33
N GLU A 52 1.06 -14.30 -0.16
CA GLU A 52 -0.12 -14.14 0.71
C GLU A 52 0.28 -13.72 2.13
N THR A 53 1.34 -14.34 2.67
CA THR A 53 1.82 -14.05 4.03
C THR A 53 2.53 -12.70 4.10
N GLU A 54 3.34 -12.37 3.09
CA GLU A 54 4.00 -11.07 3.02
C GLU A 54 3.01 -9.93 2.76
N ALA A 55 2.01 -10.15 1.91
CA ALA A 55 0.96 -9.21 1.56
C ALA A 55 0.18 -8.77 2.80
N GLU A 56 -0.28 -9.72 3.62
CA GLU A 56 -1.00 -9.41 4.85
C GLU A 56 -0.17 -8.48 5.76
N SER A 57 1.12 -8.79 5.93
CA SER A 57 2.03 -7.95 6.72
C SER A 57 2.29 -6.58 6.08
N LEU A 58 2.36 -6.50 4.75
CA LEU A 58 2.58 -5.25 4.03
C LEU A 58 1.35 -4.34 4.05
N ILE A 59 0.15 -4.92 3.98
CA ILE A 59 -1.13 -4.22 4.12
C ILE A 59 -1.25 -3.62 5.54
N GLU A 60 -0.94 -4.40 6.57
CA GLU A 60 -0.93 -3.89 7.95
C GLU A 60 0.05 -2.73 8.12
N GLN A 61 1.26 -2.85 7.54
CA GLN A 61 2.25 -1.76 7.53
C GLN A 61 1.76 -0.51 6.79
N ALA A 62 1.03 -0.68 5.67
CA ALA A 62 0.47 0.43 4.90
C ALA A 62 -0.59 1.20 5.70
N THR A 63 -1.47 0.49 6.42
CA THR A 63 -2.47 1.10 7.31
C THR A 63 -1.82 1.84 8.47
N VAL A 64 -0.82 1.22 9.13
CA VAL A 64 -0.05 1.87 10.21
C VAL A 64 0.68 3.11 9.70
N PHE A 65 1.21 3.07 8.48
CA PHE A 65 1.83 4.23 7.85
C PHE A 65 0.81 5.36 7.65
N TYR A 66 -0.38 5.06 7.12
CA TYR A 66 -1.44 6.04 6.95
C TYR A 66 -1.88 6.68 8.27
N ASP A 67 -2.19 5.87 9.29
CA ASP A 67 -2.59 6.37 10.63
C ASP A 67 -1.54 7.31 11.21
N ARG A 68 -0.25 6.99 11.01
CA ARG A 68 0.87 7.83 11.44
C ARG A 68 0.92 9.16 10.68
N GLU A 69 0.72 9.15 9.37
CA GLU A 69 0.74 10.38 8.57
C GLU A 69 -0.47 11.27 8.91
N VAL A 70 -1.68 10.72 9.04
CA VAL A 70 -2.87 11.46 9.48
C VAL A 70 -2.65 12.10 10.85
N SER A 71 -2.13 11.33 11.82
CA SER A 71 -1.84 11.85 13.17
C SER A 71 -0.88 13.04 13.15
N ARG A 72 0.02 13.14 12.18
CA ARG A 72 0.95 14.27 12.02
C ARG A 72 0.33 15.51 11.39
N TYR A 73 -0.76 15.35 10.63
CA TYR A 73 -1.49 16.46 10.03
C TYR A 73 -2.48 17.11 11.01
N GLU A 74 -2.88 16.39 12.07
CA GLU A 74 -3.79 16.89 13.11
C GLU A 74 -3.08 17.64 14.26
N GLU A 75 -1.74 17.75 14.26
CA GLU A 75 -0.93 18.64 15.13
C GLU A 75 -0.51 19.94 14.41
#